data_AF-A0AAV1XRF6-F1
#
_entry.id   AF-A0AAV1XRF6-F1
#
_cell.length_a   1.000
_cell.length_b   1.000
_cell.length_c   1.000
_cell.angle_alpha   90.00
_cell.angle_beta   90.00
_cell.angle_gamma   90.00
#
_symmetry.space_group_name_H-M   'P 1'
#
loop_
_entity.id
_entity.type
_entity.pdbx_description
1 polymer ?
#
loop_
_entity_poly.entity_id
_entity_poly.type
_entity_poly.pdbx_seq_one_letter_code
_entity_poly.pdbx_strand_id
1 'polypeptide(L)'
;MFSISFPFLYRERPSENYCAMYDICGKRCDDKVLNCPYGSPTVKPDDLLSSKIQSFCPTITGNVCCTEAQFDTLKTQVQQAIPFLVGCPACLRKFLNLFCELTCSPNQSLFINVTSVGKLILATVPDHVNNTSPTIVS
;
A
#
# COMPACT_ATOMS: atom_id res chain seq x y z
N MET A 1 11.29 31.47 -11.50
CA MET A 1 10.50 31.21 -10.28
C MET A 1 9.10 30.83 -10.72
N PHE A 2 8.93 29.62 -11.25
CA PHE A 2 7.62 29.10 -11.63
C PHE A 2 7.19 28.10 -10.57
N SER A 3 6.25 28.52 -9.72
CA SER A 3 5.48 27.60 -8.89
C SER A 3 4.70 26.68 -9.83
N ILE A 4 5.18 25.45 -10.00
CA ILE A 4 4.39 24.39 -10.61
C ILE A 4 3.38 23.96 -9.55
N SER A 5 2.23 24.63 -9.53
CA SER A 5 1.06 24.14 -8.81
C SER A 5 0.57 22.87 -9.53
N PHE A 6 1.09 21.71 -9.14
CA PHE A 6 0.53 20.42 -9.54
C PHE A 6 -0.90 20.33 -9.01
N PRO A 7 -1.95 20.24 -9.86
CA PRO A 7 -3.34 20.24 -9.40
C PRO A 7 -3.81 18.93 -8.75
N PHE A 8 -2.92 17.93 -8.55
CA PHE A 8 -3.29 16.58 -8.13
C PHE A 8 -2.61 16.08 -6.85
N LEU A 9 -1.84 16.90 -6.14
CA LEU A 9 -1.42 16.62 -4.76
C LEU A 9 -2.28 17.45 -3.80
N TYR A 10 -3.60 17.23 -3.81
CA TYR A 10 -4.42 17.66 -2.68
C TYR A 10 -4.03 16.77 -1.52
N ARG A 11 -3.00 17.18 -0.76
CA ARG A 11 -2.61 16.53 0.48
C ARG A 11 -3.77 16.67 1.44
N GLU A 12 -4.58 15.62 1.54
CA GLU A 12 -5.50 15.51 2.65
C GLU A 12 -4.68 15.49 3.94
N ARG A 13 -5.14 16.24 4.95
CA ARG A 13 -4.44 16.25 6.22
C ARG A 13 -4.47 14.83 6.79
N PRO A 14 -3.34 14.35 7.35
CA PRO A 14 -3.33 13.12 8.12
C PRO A 14 -4.50 13.07 9.09
N SER A 15 -5.29 12.01 9.00
CA SER A 15 -6.47 11.83 9.84
C SER A 15 -6.69 10.36 10.18
N GLU A 16 -7.44 10.12 11.25
CA GLU A 16 -7.85 8.78 11.62
C GLU A 16 -8.78 8.18 10.56
N ASN A 17 -8.76 6.87 10.40
CA ASN A 17 -9.56 6.13 9.44
C ASN A 17 -9.33 6.55 7.97
N TYR A 18 -8.11 7.04 7.67
CA TYR A 18 -7.72 7.52 6.36
C TYR A 18 -6.38 6.94 5.89
N CYS A 19 -6.34 6.54 4.62
CA CYS A 19 -5.23 5.89 3.95
C CYS A 19 -4.33 6.91 3.23
N ALA A 20 -3.03 6.68 3.25
CA ALA A 20 -2.10 7.46 2.44
C ALA A 20 -2.02 6.94 0.99
N MET A 21 -2.27 5.64 0.82
CA MET A 21 -2.27 4.92 -0.45
C MET A 21 -3.30 3.80 -0.39
N TYR A 22 -3.91 3.48 -1.53
CA TYR A 22 -4.90 2.41 -1.64
C TYR A 22 -4.88 1.79 -3.04
N ASP A 23 -5.04 0.47 -3.10
CA ASP A 23 -5.02 -0.33 -4.34
C ASP A 23 -3.66 -0.39 -5.07
N ILE A 24 -3.58 -1.22 -6.11
CA ILE A 24 -2.40 -1.44 -6.97
C ILE A 24 -2.70 -0.90 -8.37
N CYS A 25 -1.83 -0.05 -8.90
CA CYS A 25 -1.96 0.50 -10.26
C CYS A 25 -0.66 0.46 -11.06
N GLY A 26 0.31 -0.37 -10.64
CA GLY A 26 1.55 -0.49 -11.36
C GLY A 26 2.39 -1.69 -10.99
N LYS A 27 3.42 -1.91 -11.80
CA LYS A 27 4.44 -2.94 -11.62
C LYS A 27 5.78 -2.40 -12.12
N ARG A 28 6.85 -2.64 -11.38
CA ARG A 28 8.23 -2.34 -11.81
C ARG A 28 8.74 -3.43 -12.77
N CYS A 29 9.89 -3.18 -13.39
CA CYS A 29 10.54 -4.13 -14.31
C CYS A 29 10.95 -5.46 -13.63
N ASP A 30 11.09 -5.49 -12.31
CA ASP A 30 11.40 -6.68 -11.51
C ASP A 30 10.13 -7.41 -11.03
N ASP A 31 9.00 -7.17 -11.69
CA ASP A 31 7.69 -7.72 -11.37
C ASP A 31 7.13 -7.36 -9.98
N LYS A 32 7.73 -6.42 -9.25
CA LYS A 32 7.16 -5.92 -8.01
C LYS A 32 6.03 -4.95 -8.28
N VAL A 33 4.85 -5.28 -7.80
CA VAL A 33 3.67 -4.43 -7.85
C VAL A 33 3.84 -3.17 -7.00
N LEU A 34 3.07 -2.14 -7.34
CA LEU A 34 3.15 -0.82 -6.74
C LEU A 34 1.79 -0.27 -6.36
N ASN A 35 1.74 0.33 -5.17
CA ASN A 35 0.55 0.96 -4.63
C ASN A 35 0.24 2.28 -5.36
N CYS A 36 -1.05 2.60 -5.44
CA CYS A 36 -1.47 3.91 -5.92
C CYS A 36 -1.27 4.98 -4.84
N PRO A 37 -0.84 6.19 -5.22
CA PRO A 37 -0.51 7.27 -4.29
C PRO A 37 -1.74 8.06 -3.84
N TYR A 38 -2.94 7.58 -4.17
CA TYR A 38 -4.18 8.27 -3.86
C TYR A 38 -4.65 7.81 -2.50
N GLY A 39 -4.76 8.76 -1.57
CA GLY A 39 -5.38 8.52 -0.28
C GLY A 39 -6.87 8.25 -0.42
N SER A 40 -7.42 7.51 0.52
CA SER A 40 -8.84 7.18 0.58
C SER A 40 -9.29 7.01 2.02
N PRO A 41 -10.60 7.13 2.31
CA PRO A 41 -11.14 6.59 3.55
C PRO A 41 -10.85 5.09 3.66
N THR A 42 -10.72 4.61 4.89
CA THR A 42 -10.60 3.18 5.15
C THR A 42 -11.84 2.41 4.72
N VAL A 43 -11.62 1.16 4.32
CA VAL A 43 -12.69 0.30 3.81
C VAL A 43 -12.88 -0.90 4.74
N LYS A 44 -14.14 -1.27 4.98
CA LYS A 44 -14.45 -2.52 5.68
C LYS A 44 -14.10 -3.70 4.75
N PRO A 45 -13.19 -4.60 5.14
CA PRO A 45 -12.87 -5.77 4.32
C PRO A 45 -14.04 -6.76 4.30
N ASP A 46 -14.13 -7.58 3.26
CA ASP A 46 -15.03 -8.72 3.25
C ASP A 46 -14.62 -9.78 4.29
N ASP A 47 -15.50 -10.75 4.57
CA ASP A 47 -15.28 -11.73 5.63
C ASP A 47 -14.05 -12.62 5.38
N LEU A 48 -13.75 -12.93 4.11
CA LEU A 48 -12.62 -13.76 3.73
C LEU A 48 -11.29 -13.01 3.95
N LEU A 49 -11.20 -11.78 3.45
CA LEU A 49 -10.05 -10.90 3.63
C LEU A 49 -9.87 -10.55 5.10
N SER A 50 -10.95 -10.24 5.82
CA SER A 50 -10.92 -9.99 7.26
C SER A 50 -10.30 -11.18 8.01
N SER A 51 -10.72 -12.40 7.68
CA SER A 51 -10.15 -13.63 8.27
C SER A 51 -8.66 -13.81 7.93
N LYS A 52 -8.27 -13.55 6.67
CA LYS A 52 -6.87 -13.59 6.24
C LYS A 52 -6.02 -12.58 7.02
N ILE A 53 -6.48 -11.33 7.12
CA ILE A 53 -5.81 -10.25 7.86
C ILE A 53 -5.67 -10.63 9.33
N GLN A 54 -6.72 -11.11 10.00
CA GLN A 54 -6.63 -11.50 11.41
C GLN A 54 -5.62 -12.63 11.66
N SER A 55 -5.53 -13.60 10.73
CA SER A 55 -4.58 -14.72 10.87
C SER A 55 -3.10 -14.30 10.78
N PHE A 56 -2.82 -13.21 10.05
CA PHE A 56 -1.45 -12.78 9.73
C PHE A 56 -1.03 -11.50 10.47
N CYS A 57 -1.98 -10.59 10.66
CA CYS A 57 -1.86 -9.26 11.24
C CYS A 57 -2.85 -9.11 12.41
N PRO A 58 -2.67 -9.83 13.53
CA PRO A 58 -3.66 -9.89 14.61
C PRO A 58 -3.87 -8.56 15.35
N THR A 59 -3.06 -7.53 15.08
CA THR A 59 -3.24 -6.18 15.64
C THR A 59 -4.14 -5.30 14.79
N ILE A 60 -4.38 -5.66 13.52
CA ILE A 60 -5.24 -4.90 12.61
C ILE A 60 -6.67 -5.37 12.82
N THR A 61 -7.58 -4.47 13.16
CA THR A 61 -8.99 -4.78 13.40
C THR A 61 -9.89 -3.72 12.76
N GLY A 62 -11.08 -4.13 12.33
CA GLY A 62 -12.06 -3.23 11.71
C GLY A 62 -11.72 -2.89 10.26
N ASN A 63 -11.83 -1.60 9.91
CA ASN A 63 -11.55 -1.12 8.56
C ASN A 63 -10.04 -1.14 8.26
N VAL A 64 -9.68 -1.18 6.98
CA VAL A 64 -8.28 -1.32 6.54
C VAL A 64 -7.96 -0.44 5.34
N CYS A 65 -6.67 -0.20 5.14
CA CYS A 65 -6.11 0.54 4.00
C CYS A 65 -5.49 -0.35 2.91
N CYS A 66 -5.92 -1.61 2.85
CA CYS A 66 -5.40 -2.56 1.86
C CYS A 66 -6.51 -3.35 1.17
N THR A 67 -6.33 -3.59 -0.12
CA THR A 67 -7.11 -4.58 -0.89
C THR A 67 -6.54 -5.99 -0.66
N GLU A 68 -7.27 -7.02 -1.10
CA GLU A 68 -6.77 -8.40 -1.05
C GLU A 68 -5.44 -8.56 -1.79
N ALA A 69 -5.27 -7.93 -2.95
CA ALA A 69 -4.03 -7.97 -3.72
C ALA A 69 -2.85 -7.29 -2.99
N GLN A 70 -3.10 -6.19 -2.28
CA GLN A 70 -2.09 -5.55 -1.44
C GLN A 70 -1.70 -6.42 -0.24
N PHE A 71 -2.69 -7.08 0.39
CA PHE A 71 -2.44 -8.00 1.51
C PHE A 71 -1.63 -9.24 1.06
N ASP A 72 -1.97 -9.85 -0.06
CA ASP A 72 -1.24 -11.01 -0.58
C ASP A 72 0.20 -10.62 -0.97
N THR A 73 0.37 -9.44 -1.55
CA THR A 73 1.70 -8.87 -1.82
C THR A 73 2.52 -8.69 -0.53
N LEU A 74 1.93 -8.08 0.50
CA LEU A 74 2.54 -7.94 1.83
C LEU A 74 3.00 -9.30 2.36
N LYS A 75 2.11 -10.29 2.32
CA LYS A 75 2.37 -11.64 2.82
C LYS A 75 3.56 -12.27 2.08
N THR A 76 3.59 -12.22 0.75
CA THR A 76 4.71 -12.78 -0.04
C THR A 76 6.03 -12.10 0.28
N GLN A 77 6.06 -10.76 0.38
CA GLN A 77 7.29 -10.02 0.69
C GLN A 77 7.82 -10.33 2.09
N VAL A 78 6.92 -10.37 3.08
CA VAL A 78 7.28 -10.67 4.46
C VAL A 78 7.74 -12.12 4.61
N GLN A 79 7.12 -13.06 3.90
CA GLN A 79 7.49 -14.48 3.94
C GLN A 79 8.95 -14.74 3.55
N GLN A 80 9.51 -13.93 2.65
CA GLN A 80 10.93 -14.03 2.28
C GLN A 80 11.88 -13.71 3.45
N ALA A 81 11.44 -12.89 4.40
CA ALA A 81 12.22 -12.50 5.57
C ALA A 81 12.02 -13.43 6.78
N ILE A 82 10.96 -14.25 6.79
CA ILE A 82 10.63 -15.14 7.91
C ILE A 82 11.80 -16.05 8.34
N PRO A 83 12.51 -16.76 7.43
CA PRO A 83 13.60 -17.66 7.83
C PRO A 83 14.73 -17.01 8.63
N PHE A 84 14.91 -15.69 8.52
CA PHE A 84 15.91 -14.94 9.27
C PHE A 84 15.42 -14.55 10.68
N LEU A 85 14.11 -14.59 10.93
CA LEU A 85 13.47 -14.12 12.16
C LEU A 85 12.81 -15.23 12.97
N VAL A 86 12.66 -16.44 12.42
CA VAL A 86 12.05 -17.60 13.13
C VAL A 86 12.79 -17.99 14.41
N GLY A 87 14.09 -17.70 14.51
CA GLY A 87 14.87 -17.94 15.72
C GLY A 87 14.47 -17.06 16.92
N CYS A 88 13.70 -15.98 16.70
CA CYS A 88 13.18 -15.12 17.75
C CYS A 88 11.71 -14.74 17.48
N PRO A 89 10.74 -15.42 18.13
CA PRO A 89 9.31 -15.17 17.92
C PRO A 89 8.86 -13.73 18.19
N ALA A 90 9.53 -13.03 19.13
CA ALA A 90 9.25 -11.62 19.42
C ALA A 90 9.65 -10.71 18.25
N CYS A 91 10.83 -10.93 17.66
CA CYS A 91 11.30 -10.19 16.50
C CYS A 91 10.38 -10.44 15.30
N LEU A 92 10.01 -11.70 15.06
CA LEU A 92 9.07 -12.05 14.00
C LEU A 92 7.73 -11.31 14.19
N ARG A 93 7.14 -11.35 15.39
CA ARG A 93 5.88 -10.65 15.66
C ARG A 93 5.97 -9.14 15.45
N LYS A 94 7.05 -8.49 15.89
CA LYS A 94 7.24 -7.05 15.68
C LYS A 94 7.45 -6.70 14.21
N PHE A 95 8.20 -7.54 13.49
CA PHE A 95 8.40 -7.41 12.06
C PHE A 95 7.07 -7.52 11.30
N LEU A 96 6.28 -8.57 11.55
CA LEU A 96 4.95 -8.73 10.96
C LEU A 96 4.07 -7.50 11.22
N ASN A 97 3.95 -7.10 12.49
CA ASN A 97 3.13 -5.97 12.88
C ASN A 97 3.56 -4.67 12.17
N LEU A 98 4.86 -4.42 12.03
CA LEU A 98 5.35 -3.23 11.33
C LEU A 98 4.83 -3.19 9.89
N PHE A 99 5.03 -4.26 9.11
CA PHE A 99 4.61 -4.26 7.71
C PHE A 99 3.08 -4.30 7.55
N CYS A 100 2.37 -4.93 8.50
CA CYS A 100 0.91 -4.86 8.59
C CYS A 100 0.42 -3.42 8.82
N GLU A 101 1.03 -2.67 9.74
CA GLU A 101 0.66 -1.27 9.99
C GLU A 101 0.95 -0.38 8.77
N LEU A 102 2.12 -0.53 8.15
CA LEU A 102 2.49 0.25 6.96
C LEU A 102 1.54 0.00 5.78
N THR A 103 0.97 -1.20 5.66
CA THR A 103 0.15 -1.59 4.50
C THR A 103 -1.34 -1.48 4.75
N CYS A 104 -1.83 -1.97 5.88
CA CYS A 104 -3.25 -2.22 6.14
C CYS A 104 -3.84 -1.40 7.29
N SER A 105 -3.04 -0.63 8.04
CA SER A 105 -3.55 0.14 9.19
C SER A 105 -4.69 1.06 8.80
N PRO A 106 -5.78 1.14 9.59
CA PRO A 106 -6.84 2.11 9.33
C PRO A 106 -6.35 3.56 9.45
N ASN A 107 -5.24 3.79 10.15
CA ASN A 107 -4.71 5.13 10.42
C ASN A 107 -3.43 5.39 9.64
N GLN A 108 -3.25 4.73 8.49
CA GLN A 108 -2.01 4.77 7.70
C GLN A 108 -1.55 6.19 7.38
N SER A 109 -2.47 7.12 7.07
CA SER A 109 -2.11 8.52 6.76
C SER A 109 -1.48 9.29 7.91
N LEU A 110 -1.62 8.84 9.16
CA LEU A 110 -1.00 9.47 10.33
C LEU A 110 0.52 9.30 10.36
N PHE A 111 1.05 8.27 9.70
CA PHE A 111 2.48 7.94 9.77
C PHE A 111 3.12 7.61 8.40
N ILE A 112 2.33 7.46 7.34
CA ILE A 112 2.82 7.38 5.95
C ILE A 112 2.55 8.70 5.23
N ASN A 113 3.56 9.19 4.51
CA ASN A 113 3.44 10.33 3.63
C ASN A 113 4.03 10.02 2.25
N VAL A 114 3.21 10.13 1.20
CA VAL A 114 3.69 9.96 -0.19
C VAL A 114 4.40 11.24 -0.63
N THR A 115 5.72 11.16 -0.80
CA THR A 115 6.57 12.32 -1.15
C THR A 115 7.01 12.35 -2.60
N SER A 116 7.05 11.18 -3.24
CA SER A 116 7.44 11.03 -4.63
C SER A 116 6.58 9.98 -5.29
N VAL A 117 6.25 10.24 -6.55
CA VAL A 117 5.46 9.35 -7.36
C VAL A 117 6.08 9.18 -8.73
N GLY A 118 6.17 7.93 -9.16
CA GLY A 118 6.64 7.57 -10.49
C GLY A 118 5.49 7.56 -11.50
N LYS A 119 5.80 7.79 -12.76
CA LYS A 119 4.91 7.48 -13.87
C LYS A 119 5.44 6.24 -14.56
N LEU A 120 4.68 5.14 -14.56
CA LEU A 120 5.08 3.95 -15.31
C LEU A 120 4.67 4.12 -16.76
N ILE A 121 5.65 4.12 -17.66
CA ILE A 121 5.39 3.86 -19.07
C ILE A 121 5.16 2.35 -19.17
N LEU A 122 3.89 1.95 -19.29
CA LEU A 122 3.55 0.55 -19.54
C LEU A 122 4.16 0.17 -20.90
N ALA A 123 5.26 -0.59 -20.88
CA ALA A 123 5.73 -1.26 -22.08
C ALA A 123 4.69 -2.34 -22.42
N THR A 124 3.70 -2.02 -23.28
CA THR A 124 2.85 -2.93 -24.11
C THR A 124 1.43 -2.41 -24.46
N VAL A 125 1.15 -1.10 -24.46
CA VAL A 125 -0.08 -0.62 -25.15
C VAL A 125 0.33 0.22 -26.37
N PRO A 126 0.09 -0.25 -27.62
CA PRO A 126 0.30 0.57 -28.80
C PRO A 126 -0.62 1.80 -28.73
N ASP A 127 -0.02 2.95 -29.00
CA ASP A 127 -0.53 4.29 -28.76
C ASP A 127 -1.85 4.60 -29.49
N HIS A 128 -3.00 4.19 -28.98
CA HIS A 128 -4.26 4.90 -29.21
C HIS A 128 -5.17 4.77 -27.99
N VAL A 129 -5.51 5.93 -27.40
CA VAL A 129 -6.46 6.17 -26.30
C VAL A 129 -5.83 6.41 -24.90
N ASN A 130 -5.51 7.70 -24.73
CA ASN A 130 -5.55 8.53 -23.52
C ASN A 130 -4.27 8.67 -22.65
N ASN A 131 -3.90 9.92 -22.42
CA ASN A 131 -2.70 10.42 -21.72
C ASN A 131 -2.67 10.16 -20.19
N THR A 132 -3.31 9.10 -19.71
CA THR A 132 -3.44 8.76 -18.28
C THR A 132 -2.57 7.57 -17.94
N SER A 133 -1.24 7.76 -17.97
CA SER A 133 -0.37 6.74 -17.39
C SER A 133 -0.40 6.86 -15.85
N PRO A 134 -0.58 5.74 -15.12
CA PRO A 134 -0.88 5.76 -13.69
C PRO A 134 0.32 6.24 -12.89
N THR A 135 0.01 7.06 -11.89
CA THR A 135 0.95 7.56 -10.91
C THR A 135 1.02 6.54 -9.77
N ILE A 136 2.23 6.22 -9.30
CA ILE A 136 2.51 5.12 -8.35
C ILE A 136 3.43 5.61 -7.23
N VAL A 137 3.38 5.00 -6.05
CA VAL A 137 4.41 5.24 -5.02
C VAL A 137 5.68 4.49 -5.41
N SER A 138 6.79 5.23 -5.59
CA SER A 138 8.09 4.70 -6.06
C SER A 138 8.85 3.91 -5.02
#